data_AF-A0A9Q1H413-F1
#
_entry.id   AF-A0A9Q1H413-F1
#
_cell.length_a   1.000
_cell.length_b   1.000
_cell.length_c   1.000
_cell.angle_alpha   90.00
_cell.angle_beta   90.00
_cell.angle_gamma   90.00
#
_symmetry.space_group_name_H-M   'P 1'
#
loop_
_entity.id
_entity.type
_entity.pdbx_description
1 polymer ?
#
loop_
_entity_poly.entity_id
_entity_poly.type
_entity_poly.pdbx_seq_one_letter_code
_entity_poly.pdbx_strand_id
1 'polypeptide(L)'
;MELCFLDHGITDTSKQAIKIKIAVGNTGLCTINSSGLTTQDQTDPTKLWNLFESQLKIKVDFWIHRLELMNFRQKQNETLDEFVNLCRHKAKECNFTDDEL
;
A
#
# COMPACT_ATOMS: atom_id res chain seq x y z
N MET A 1 -11.08 0.24 0.42
CA MET A 1 -12.23 0.61 1.27
C MET A 1 -13.19 1.58 0.58
N GLU A 2 -12.80 2.18 -0.54
CA GLU A 2 -13.64 3.07 -1.36
C GLU A 2 -14.96 2.41 -1.79
N LEU A 3 -14.93 1.14 -2.20
CA LEU A 3 -16.14 0.37 -2.51
C LEU A 3 -17.11 0.26 -1.32
N CYS A 4 -16.60 0.13 -0.09
CA CYS A 4 -17.44 0.08 1.11
C CYS A 4 -18.09 1.44 1.39
N PHE A 5 -17.40 2.55 1.10
CA PHE A 5 -17.98 3.89 1.27
C PHE A 5 -19.07 4.16 0.24
N LEU A 6 -18.88 3.70 -1.00
CA LEU A 6 -19.87 3.80 -2.06
C LEU A 6 -21.14 3.00 -1.73
N ASP A 7 -20.98 1.75 -1.28
CA ASP A 7 -22.09 0.88 -0.87
C ASP A 7 -22.93 1.50 0.27
N HIS A 8 -22.27 2.13 1.25
CA HIS A 8 -22.94 2.77 2.39
C HIS A 8 -23.33 4.24 2.14
N GLY A 9 -23.09 4.79 0.94
CA GLY A 9 -23.40 6.19 0.60
C GLY A 9 -22.66 7.23 1.44
N ILE A 10 -21.44 6.93 1.90
CA ILE A 10 -20.68 7.80 2.82
C ILE A 10 -19.79 8.76 2.03
N THR A 11 -20.23 10.02 1.92
CA THR A 11 -19.49 11.10 1.24
C THR A 11 -18.68 11.98 2.20
N ASP A 12 -19.04 11.98 3.48
CA ASP A 12 -18.39 12.80 4.51
C ASP A 12 -17.06 12.18 4.96
N THR A 13 -15.98 12.97 4.88
CA THR A 13 -14.61 12.55 5.22
C THR A 13 -14.48 12.10 6.67
N SER A 14 -15.20 12.76 7.59
CA SER A 14 -15.17 12.39 9.01
C SER A 14 -15.78 11.00 9.25
N LYS A 15 -16.87 10.68 8.54
CA LYS A 15 -17.53 9.36 8.61
C LYS A 15 -16.68 8.28 7.94
N GLN A 16 -15.96 8.61 6.88
CA GLN A 16 -14.98 7.70 6.26
C GLN A 16 -13.85 7.36 7.24
N ALA A 17 -13.27 8.36 7.91
CA ALA A 17 -12.23 8.15 8.92
C ALA A 17 -12.71 7.25 10.08
N ILE A 18 -13.95 7.44 10.56
CA ILE A 18 -14.56 6.57 11.58
C ILE A 18 -14.69 5.13 11.07
N LYS A 19 -15.16 4.93 9.84
CA LYS A 19 -15.27 3.59 9.24
C LYS A 19 -13.91 2.92 9.09
N ILE A 20 -12.87 3.67 8.74
CA ILE A 20 -11.49 3.16 8.71
C ILE A 20 -11.07 2.67 10.10
N LYS A 21 -11.26 3.50 11.14
CA LYS A 21 -10.93 3.13 12.52
C LYS A 21 -11.67 1.88 13.00
N ILE A 22 -12.96 1.73 12.64
CA ILE A 22 -13.76 0.54 12.97
C ILE A 22 -13.19 -0.71 12.28
N ALA A 23 -12.88 -0.61 10.98
CA ALA A 23 -12.43 -1.74 10.17
C ALA A 23 -11.05 -2.26 10.58
N VAL A 24 -10.18 -1.37 11.05
CA VAL A 24 -8.81 -1.70 11.48
C VAL A 24 -8.78 -2.45 12.82
N GLY A 25 -9.83 -2.32 13.64
CA GLY A 25 -9.93 -3.01 14.93
C GLY A 25 -8.97 -2.49 16.00
N ASN A 26 -8.85 -3.24 17.10
CA ASN A 26 -8.16 -2.78 18.30
C ASN A 26 -6.66 -2.52 18.10
N THR A 27 -5.98 -3.38 17.33
CA THR A 27 -4.52 -3.26 17.13
C THR A 27 -4.17 -2.00 16.37
N GLY A 28 -4.83 -1.70 15.25
CA GLY A 28 -4.51 -0.47 14.54
C GLY A 28 -5.16 0.78 15.13
N LEU A 29 -6.19 0.66 15.99
CA LEU A 29 -6.58 1.77 16.88
C LEU A 29 -5.45 2.14 17.85
N CYS A 30 -4.81 1.14 18.47
CA CYS A 30 -3.61 1.38 19.28
C CYS A 30 -2.52 2.06 18.44
N THR A 31 -2.26 1.59 17.22
CA THR A 31 -1.30 2.21 16.31
C THR A 31 -1.62 3.67 15.98
N ILE A 32 -2.88 4.01 15.71
CA ILE A 32 -3.31 5.40 15.46
C ILE A 32 -3.12 6.24 16.72
N ASN A 33 -3.47 5.72 17.89
CA ASN A 33 -3.35 6.45 19.15
C ASN A 33 -1.89 6.64 19.59
N SER A 34 -1.01 5.66 19.28
CA SER A 34 0.42 5.75 19.50
C SER A 34 1.16 6.54 18.42
N SER A 35 0.49 6.87 17.31
CA SER A 35 1.04 7.74 16.29
C SER A 35 1.10 9.19 16.78
N GLY A 36 1.98 9.99 16.18
CA GLY A 36 2.04 11.44 16.45
C GLY A 36 0.91 12.26 15.78
N LEU A 37 -0.14 11.63 15.25
CA LEU A 37 -1.25 12.33 14.59
C LEU A 37 -2.12 13.07 15.61
N THR A 38 -2.43 14.33 15.31
CA THR A 38 -3.34 15.12 16.15
C THR A 38 -4.79 14.63 16.02
N THR A 39 -5.66 15.01 16.95
CA THR A 39 -7.09 14.67 16.88
C THR A 39 -7.77 15.18 15.60
N GLN A 40 -7.31 16.31 15.06
CA GLN A 40 -7.78 16.84 13.78
C GLN A 40 -7.28 15.98 12.61
N ASP A 41 -6.02 15.55 12.62
CA ASP A 41 -5.47 14.70 11.57
C ASP A 41 -6.19 13.35 11.48
N GLN A 42 -6.66 12.83 12.60
CA GLN A 42 -7.40 11.58 12.64
C GLN A 42 -8.83 11.67 12.08
N THR A 43 -9.29 12.86 11.67
CA THR A 43 -10.56 13.04 10.93
C THR A 43 -10.36 12.96 9.42
N ASP A 44 -9.12 13.04 8.95
CA ASP A 44 -8.77 12.92 7.54
C ASP A 44 -8.46 11.46 7.18
N PRO A 45 -9.27 10.81 6.33
CA PRO A 45 -9.03 9.44 5.92
C PRO A 45 -7.69 9.26 5.20
N THR A 46 -7.20 10.29 4.50
CA THR A 46 -5.93 10.25 3.74
C THR A 46 -4.74 10.11 4.68
N LYS A 47 -4.71 10.90 5.76
CA LYS A 47 -3.63 10.84 6.75
C LYS A 47 -3.58 9.51 7.48
N LEU A 48 -4.76 8.92 7.77
CA LEU A 48 -4.84 7.59 8.36
C LEU A 48 -4.26 6.52 7.41
N TRP A 49 -4.60 6.56 6.12
CA TRP A 49 -4.03 5.63 5.15
C TRP A 49 -2.53 5.80 4.97
N ASN A 50 -2.05 7.04 4.87
CA ASN A 50 -0.62 7.32 4.75
C ASN A 50 0.17 6.80 5.96
N LEU A 51 -0.39 6.90 7.18
CA LEU A 51 0.21 6.31 8.38
C LEU A 51 0.39 4.79 8.20
N PHE A 52 -0.67 4.08 7.83
CA PHE A 52 -0.59 2.63 7.64
C PHE A 52 0.33 2.25 6.48
N GLU A 53 0.30 2.99 5.37
CA GLU A 53 1.18 2.77 4.24
C GLU A 53 2.65 2.93 4.64
N SER A 54 2.98 3.98 5.39
CA SER A 54 4.36 4.20 5.87
C SER A 54 4.89 3.10 6.80
N GLN A 55 3.99 2.43 7.52
CA GLN A 55 4.36 1.36 8.45
C GLN A 55 4.44 -0.01 7.77
N LEU A 56 3.57 -0.26 6.80
CA LEU A 56 3.47 -1.53 6.10
C LEU A 56 4.42 -1.60 4.90
N LYS A 57 4.59 -0.49 4.18
CA LYS A 57 5.47 -0.42 3.03
C LYS A 57 6.86 -0.02 3.49
N ILE A 58 7.77 -1.00 3.51
CA ILE A 58 9.20 -0.70 3.63
C ILE A 58 9.61 0.04 2.36
N LYS A 59 10.08 1.28 2.51
CA LYS A 59 10.61 2.05 1.39
C LYS A 59 11.99 1.49 1.03
N VAL A 60 12.01 0.63 0.01
CA VAL A 60 13.23 0.08 -0.57
C VAL A 60 13.64 0.95 -1.75
N ASP A 61 14.95 1.20 -1.90
CA ASP A 61 15.47 1.97 -3.03
C ASP A 61 15.27 1.21 -4.34
N PHE A 62 14.92 1.95 -5.40
CA PHE A 62 14.65 1.37 -6.72
C PHE A 62 15.84 0.59 -7.31
N TRP A 63 17.08 0.93 -6.93
CA TRP A 63 18.28 0.20 -7.31
C TRP A 63 18.30 -1.24 -6.78
N ILE A 64 17.81 -1.45 -5.57
CA ILE A 64 17.71 -2.79 -4.97
C ILE A 64 16.68 -3.61 -5.74
N HIS A 65 15.54 -3.01 -6.11
CA HIS A 65 14.55 -3.66 -6.96
C HIS A 65 15.11 -4.02 -8.35
N ARG A 66 15.91 -3.14 -8.96
CA ARG A 66 16.61 -3.43 -10.22
C ARG A 66 17.57 -4.61 -10.07
N LEU A 67 18.35 -4.65 -8.99
CA LEU A 67 19.27 -5.75 -8.69
C LEU A 67 18.53 -7.07 -8.46
N GLU A 68 17.41 -7.05 -7.74
CA GLU A 68 16.56 -8.22 -7.55
C GLU A 68 15.98 -8.73 -8.86
N LEU A 69 15.50 -7.82 -9.72
CA LEU A 69 14.94 -8.16 -11.03
C LEU A 69 15.99 -8.81 -11.93
N MET A 70 17.21 -8.26 -11.97
CA MET A 70 18.33 -8.82 -12.73
C MET A 70 18.70 -10.24 -12.28
N ASN A 71 18.57 -10.52 -10.98
CA ASN A 71 18.86 -11.83 -10.40
C ASN A 71 17.65 -12.78 -10.37
N PHE A 72 16.50 -12.33 -10.86
CA PHE A 72 15.26 -13.10 -10.78
C PHE A 72 15.29 -14.30 -11.74
N ARG A 73 14.98 -15.48 -11.22
CA ARG A 73 14.96 -16.73 -12.00
C ARG A 73 13.63 -17.44 -11.81
N GLN A 74 13.13 -18.03 -12.89
CA GLN A 74 11.91 -18.83 -12.87
C GLN A 74 12.07 -20.02 -11.92
N LYS A 75 11.08 -20.26 -11.06
CA LYS A 75 11.08 -21.42 -10.17
C LYS A 75 10.71 -22.68 -10.93
N GLN A 76 11.16 -23.83 -10.45
CA GLN A 76 10.94 -25.13 -11.12
C GLN A 76 9.45 -25.51 -11.26
N ASN A 77 8.58 -25.03 -10.37
CA ASN A 77 7.14 -25.34 -10.35
C ASN A 77 6.26 -24.16 -10.80
N GLU A 78 6.86 -23.14 -11.44
CA GLU A 78 6.16 -21.93 -11.85
C GLU A 78 5.96 -21.94 -13.38
N THR A 79 4.77 -21.58 -13.84
CA THR A 79 4.50 -21.46 -15.27
C THR A 79 5.21 -20.24 -15.87
N LEU A 80 5.43 -20.25 -17.18
CA LEU A 80 6.08 -19.12 -17.85
C LEU A 80 5.27 -17.82 -17.70
N ASP A 81 3.94 -17.91 -17.76
CA ASP A 81 3.07 -16.74 -17.65
C ASP A 81 3.12 -16.13 -16.23
N GLU A 82 3.06 -16.98 -15.20
CA GLU A 82 3.25 -16.53 -13.80
C GLU A 82 4.59 -15.82 -13.64
N PHE A 83 5.67 -16.41 -14.14
CA PHE A 83 7.00 -15.82 -14.07
C PHE A 83 7.08 -14.45 -14.76
N VAL A 84 6.55 -14.34 -15.98
CA VAL A 84 6.54 -13.07 -16.74
C VAL A 84 5.70 -12.02 -16.01
N ASN A 85 4.55 -12.40 -15.46
CA ASN A 85 3.69 -11.48 -14.71
C ASN A 85 4.37 -10.99 -13.42
N LEU A 86 5.11 -11.86 -12.72
CA LEU A 86 5.92 -11.45 -11.56
C LEU A 86 7.05 -10.50 -11.96
N CYS A 87 7.77 -10.78 -13.06
CA CYS A 87 8.81 -9.88 -13.58
C CYS A 87 8.24 -8.49 -13.90
N ARG A 88 7.08 -8.43 -14.59
CA ARG A 88 6.39 -7.16 -14.87
C ARG A 88 5.96 -6.44 -13.60
N HIS A 89 5.51 -7.18 -12.60
CA HIS A 89 5.12 -6.60 -11.32
C HIS A 89 6.34 -5.98 -10.61
N LYS A 90 7.47 -6.69 -10.53
CA LYS A 90 8.71 -6.18 -9.95
C LYS A 90 9.30 -5.00 -10.73
N ALA A 91 9.18 -4.99 -12.06
CA ALA A 91 9.66 -3.90 -12.90
C ALA A 91 8.99 -2.54 -12.57
N LYS A 92 7.74 -2.54 -12.07
CA LYS A 92 7.04 -1.31 -11.66
C LYS A 92 7.73 -0.59 -10.50
N GLU A 93 8.38 -1.31 -9.59
CA GLU A 93 9.09 -0.72 -8.45
C GLU A 93 10.55 -0.31 -8.82
N CYS A 94 11.01 -0.62 -10.04
CA CYS A 94 12.37 -0.32 -10.50
C CYS A 94 12.53 1.11 -11.06
N ASN A 95 11.43 1.85 -11.22
CA ASN A 95 11.39 3.22 -11.74
C ASN A 95 12.22 3.37 -13.04
N PHE A 96 11.90 2.56 -14.06
CA PHE A 96 12.52 2.69 -15.38
C PHE A 96 12.03 3.95 -16.09
N THR A 97 12.90 4.62 -16.82
CA THR A 97 12.50 5.72 -17.71
C THR A 97 11.83 5.19 -18.97
N ASP A 98 11.08 6.03 -19.69
CA ASP A 98 10.43 5.62 -20.94
C ASP A 98 11.43 5.11 -21.99
N ASP A 99 12.67 5.61 -21.99
CA ASP A 99 13.76 5.13 -22.86
C ASP A 99 14.32 3.75 -22.45
N GLU A 100 14.04 3.30 -21.21
CA GLU A 100 14.50 2.01 -20.65
C GLU A 100 13.45 0.89 -20.77
N LEU A 101 12.21 1.20 -21.19
CA LEU A 101 11.05 0.29 -21.29
C LEU A 101 10.77 -0.17 -22.73
#